data_AF-A0A3E0KZ89-F1
#
_entry.id   AF-A0A3E0KZ89-F1
#
_cell.length_a   1.000
_cell.length_b   1.000
_cell.length_c   1.000
_cell.angle_alpha   90.00
_cell.angle_beta   90.00
_cell.angle_gamma   90.00
#
_symmetry.space_group_name_H-M   'P 1'
#
loop_
_entity.id
_entity.type
_entity.pdbx_description
1 polymer ?
#
loop_
_entity_poly.entity_id
_entity_poly.type
_entity_poly.pdbx_seq_one_letter_code
_entity_poly.pdbx_strand_id
1 'polypeptide(L)'
;MWISAFLSPFQVNDPYNIAKQGGKHSGFYNEYAKKPDSQIRKGIESINKQISEHQKKIEAPQKFIPDFDNLDPRQQKALPDKWQSGINRQSEQKTILEGLLKERGL
;
A
#
# COMPACT_ATOMS: atom_id res chain seq x y z
N MET A 1 -17.67 24.20 -25.04
CA MET A 1 -18.19 23.94 -23.67
C MET A 1 -18.92 22.60 -23.73
N TRP A 2 -18.32 21.54 -23.21
CA TRP A 2 -18.93 20.21 -23.13
C TRP A 2 -18.77 19.71 -21.70
N ILE A 3 -19.88 19.65 -20.98
CA ILE A 3 -19.97 19.05 -19.66
C ILE A 3 -20.29 17.58 -19.91
N SER A 4 -19.30 16.71 -19.69
CA SER A 4 -19.53 15.27 -19.60
C SER A 4 -19.38 14.85 -18.15
N ALA A 5 -20.50 14.89 -17.42
CA ALA A 5 -20.66 14.15 -16.18
C ALA A 5 -20.82 12.66 -16.55
N PHE A 6 -19.73 11.90 -16.53
CA PHE A 6 -19.80 10.44 -16.52
C PHE A 6 -19.59 9.96 -15.08
N LEU A 7 -20.64 9.36 -14.53
CA LEU A 7 -20.60 8.52 -13.34
C LEU A 7 -19.36 7.61 -13.44
N SER A 8 -18.39 7.79 -12.55
CA SER A 8 -17.23 6.90 -12.49
C SER A 8 -17.75 5.50 -12.18
N PRO A 9 -17.62 4.52 -13.10
CA PRO A 9 -17.92 3.15 -12.75
C PRO A 9 -17.00 2.80 -11.59
N PHE A 10 -17.58 2.29 -10.51
CA PHE A 10 -16.87 1.63 -9.41
C PHE A 10 -15.62 0.96 -9.99
N GLN A 11 -14.42 1.46 -9.64
CA GLN A 11 -13.17 0.95 -10.19
C GLN A 11 -13.14 -0.56 -9.92
N VAL A 12 -13.26 -1.35 -10.99
CA VAL A 12 -13.34 -2.82 -10.94
C VAL A 12 -12.07 -3.43 -10.29
N ASN A 13 -11.02 -2.61 -10.15
CA ASN A 13 -9.73 -2.95 -9.52
C ASN A 13 -9.39 -2.10 -8.28
N ASP A 14 -10.37 -1.44 -7.64
CA ASP A 14 -10.11 -0.68 -6.41
C ASP A 14 -9.80 -1.64 -5.23
N PRO A 15 -8.60 -1.58 -4.62
CA PRO A 15 -8.23 -2.42 -3.49
C PRO A 15 -9.24 -2.39 -2.34
N TYR A 16 -9.87 -1.25 -2.09
CA TYR A 16 -10.90 -1.11 -1.06
C TYR A 16 -12.12 -2.01 -1.35
N ASN A 17 -12.68 -1.89 -2.55
CA ASN A 17 -13.87 -2.66 -2.95
C ASN A 17 -13.58 -4.16 -3.00
N ILE A 18 -12.42 -4.55 -3.54
CA ILE A 18 -11.98 -5.95 -3.58
C ILE A 18 -11.88 -6.52 -2.16
N ALA A 19 -11.23 -5.81 -1.24
CA ALA A 19 -11.08 -6.28 0.13
C ALA A 19 -12.42 -6.36 0.86
N LYS A 20 -13.29 -5.36 0.69
CA LYS A 20 -14.63 -5.32 1.27
C LYS A 20 -15.52 -6.47 0.80
N GLN A 21 -15.38 -6.90 -0.46
CA GLN A 21 -16.12 -8.03 -1.04
C GLN A 21 -15.53 -9.41 -0.68
N GLY A 22 -14.51 -9.47 0.17
CA GLY A 22 -13.90 -10.73 0.61
C GLY A 22 -12.68 -11.18 -0.21
N GLY A 23 -12.23 -10.38 -1.18
CA GLY A 23 -11.07 -10.66 -2.02
C GLY A 23 -9.71 -10.41 -1.34
N LYS A 24 -8.71 -10.03 -2.13
CA LYS A 24 -7.35 -9.71 -1.65
C LYS A 24 -7.44 -8.68 -0.51
N HIS A 25 -6.67 -8.91 0.56
CA HIS A 25 -6.65 -8.08 1.79
C HIS A 25 -7.95 -8.04 2.60
N SER A 26 -8.91 -8.94 2.37
CA SER A 26 -10.16 -8.96 3.16
C SER A 26 -9.94 -9.12 4.67
N GLY A 27 -8.95 -9.91 5.10
CA GLY A 27 -8.55 -9.99 6.51
C GLY A 27 -8.10 -8.65 7.09
N PHE A 28 -7.32 -7.87 6.32
CA PHE A 28 -6.86 -6.54 6.72
C PHE A 28 -8.01 -5.53 6.79
N TYR A 29 -8.92 -5.54 5.80
CA TYR A 29 -10.15 -4.76 5.82
C TYR A 29 -10.98 -5.08 7.07
N ASN A 30 -11.25 -6.36 7.34
CA ASN A 30 -12.07 -6.81 8.46
C ASN A 30 -11.49 -6.41 9.83
N GLU A 31 -10.16 -6.39 9.94
CA GLU A 31 -9.48 -5.93 11.14
C GLU A 31 -9.66 -4.42 11.36
N TYR A 32 -9.41 -3.61 10.34
CA TYR A 32 -9.44 -2.14 10.45
C TYR A 32 -10.86 -1.56 10.41
N ALA A 33 -11.82 -2.23 9.78
CA ALA A 33 -13.22 -1.82 9.78
C ALA A 33 -13.82 -1.74 11.20
N LYS A 34 -13.26 -2.46 12.16
CA LYS A 34 -13.65 -2.47 13.58
C LYS A 34 -12.89 -1.46 14.44
N LYS A 35 -11.82 -0.85 13.93
CA LYS A 35 -10.97 0.09 14.66
C LYS A 35 -11.54 1.51 14.60
N PRO A 36 -11.28 2.38 15.61
CA PRO A 36 -11.65 3.79 15.55
C PRO A 36 -10.82 4.55 14.51
N ASP A 37 -11.32 5.68 14.03
CA ASP A 37 -10.70 6.47 12.95
C ASP A 37 -9.26 6.88 13.27
N SER A 38 -8.97 7.18 14.54
CA SER A 38 -7.62 7.52 15.00
C SER A 38 -6.62 6.38 14.77
N GLN A 39 -7.03 5.12 14.93
CA GLN A 39 -6.18 3.97 14.63
C GLN A 39 -6.04 3.73 13.13
N ILE A 40 -7.07 4.03 12.34
CA ILE A 40 -6.98 3.96 10.87
C ILE A 40 -5.97 4.99 10.36
N ARG A 41 -6.03 6.24 10.85
CA ARG A 41 -5.06 7.30 10.52
C ARG A 41 -3.63 6.92 10.91
N LYS A 42 -3.42 6.38 12.11
CA LYS A 42 -2.11 5.84 12.54
C LYS A 42 -1.64 4.69 11.64
N GLY A 43 -2.55 3.84 11.18
CA GLY A 43 -2.25 2.79 10.20
C GLY A 43 -1.72 3.37 8.88
N ILE A 44 -2.37 4.41 8.35
CA ILE A 44 -1.93 5.13 7.15
C ILE A 44 -0.54 5.75 7.35
N GLU A 45 -0.29 6.41 8.48
CA GLU A 45 1.02 6.98 8.82
C GLU A 45 2.11 5.90 8.87
N SER A 46 1.83 4.76 9.52
CA SER A 46 2.76 3.63 9.57
C SER A 46 3.07 3.08 8.18
N ILE A 47 2.04 2.91 7.35
CA ILE A 47 2.21 2.44 5.97
C ILE A 47 3.05 3.43 5.16
N ASN A 48 2.78 4.74 5.25
CA ASN A 48 3.58 5.77 4.57
C ASN A 48 5.06 5.70 4.97
N LYS A 49 5.35 5.50 6.27
CA LYS A 49 6.72 5.31 6.76
C LYS A 49 7.37 4.08 6.12
N GLN A 50 6.66 2.95 6.09
CA GLN A 50 7.19 1.72 5.52
C GLN A 50 7.44 1.84 4.01
N ILE A 51 6.54 2.50 3.26
CA ILE A 51 6.73 2.78 1.83
C ILE A 51 8.00 3.62 1.64
N SER A 52 8.17 4.69 2.42
CA SER A 52 9.36 5.53 2.35
C SER A 52 10.65 4.76 2.66
N GLU A 53 10.62 3.85 3.63
CA GLU A 53 11.77 2.99 3.93
C GLU A 53 12.10 2.04 2.76
N HIS A 54 11.11 1.49 2.07
CA HIS A 54 11.32 0.64 0.91
C HIS A 54 11.85 1.43 -0.29
N GLN A 55 11.34 2.65 -0.52
CA GLN A 55 11.85 3.54 -1.57
C GLN A 55 13.33 3.87 -1.33
N LYS A 56 13.71 4.24 -0.11
CA LYS A 56 15.11 4.49 0.25
C LYS A 56 16.01 3.27 0.04
N LYS A 57 15.50 2.05 0.32
CA LYS A 57 16.23 0.80 0.06
C LYS A 57 16.45 0.55 -1.43
N ILE A 58 15.47 0.86 -2.28
CA ILE A 58 15.60 0.75 -3.74
C ILE A 58 16.62 1.78 -4.26
N GLU A 59 16.55 3.02 -3.78
CA GLU A 59 17.44 4.11 -4.21
C GLU A 59 18.89 3.90 -3.77
N ALA A 60 19.11 3.38 -2.56
CA ALA A 60 20.44 3.25 -1.97
C ALA A 60 20.57 1.99 -1.10
N PRO A 61 20.55 0.78 -1.68
CA PRO A 61 20.54 -0.47 -0.93
C PRO A 61 21.75 -0.65 -0.01
N GLN A 62 22.92 -0.15 -0.42
CA GLN A 62 24.17 -0.21 0.36
C GLN A 62 24.05 0.50 1.72
N LYS A 63 23.14 1.48 1.87
CA LYS A 63 22.91 2.17 3.15
C LYS A 63 22.13 1.33 4.17
N PHE A 64 21.47 0.26 3.71
CA PHE A 64 20.60 -0.58 4.53
C PHE A 64 21.09 -2.01 4.67
N ILE A 65 21.91 -2.47 3.73
CA ILE A 65 22.52 -3.79 3.75
C ILE A 65 24.04 -3.60 3.66
N PRO A 66 24.77 -3.85 4.76
CA PRO A 66 26.23 -3.90 4.73
C PRO A 66 26.72 -4.89 3.68
N ASP A 67 27.80 -4.54 2.98
CA ASP A 67 28.43 -5.36 1.94
C ASP A 67 27.46 -5.80 0.82
N PHE A 68 26.46 -4.97 0.51
CA PHE A 68 25.48 -5.28 -0.54
C PHE A 68 26.12 -5.66 -1.88
N ASP A 69 27.20 -4.98 -2.26
CA ASP A 69 27.92 -5.22 -3.53
C ASP A 69 28.66 -6.57 -3.54
N ASN A 70 28.88 -7.19 -2.36
CA ASN A 70 29.48 -8.52 -2.21
C ASN A 70 28.44 -9.64 -2.14
N LEU A 71 27.13 -9.32 -2.14
CA LEU A 71 26.09 -10.35 -2.20
C LEU A 71 26.13 -11.10 -3.53
N ASP A 72 25.52 -12.28 -3.56
CA ASP A 72 25.30 -13.00 -4.82
C ASP A 72 24.58 -12.08 -5.85
N PRO A 73 25.05 -12.00 -7.10
CA PRO A 73 24.46 -11.11 -8.10
C PRO A 73 22.96 -11.33 -8.35
N ARG A 74 22.43 -12.55 -8.14
CA ARG A 74 21.00 -12.82 -8.24
C ARG A 74 20.25 -12.19 -7.06
N GLN A 75 20.85 -12.23 -5.87
CA GLN A 75 20.29 -11.58 -4.68
C GLN A 75 20.28 -10.06 -4.82
N GLN A 76 21.36 -9.46 -5.33
CA GLN A 76 21.42 -8.01 -5.60
C GLN A 76 20.29 -7.58 -6.54
N LYS A 77 20.01 -8.37 -7.58
CA LYS A 77 18.92 -8.11 -8.54
C LYS A 77 17.52 -8.35 -7.97
N ALA A 78 17.34 -9.35 -7.11
CA ALA A 78 16.02 -9.71 -6.57
C ALA A 78 15.53 -8.79 -5.44
N LEU A 79 16.45 -8.12 -4.73
CA LEU A 79 16.10 -7.27 -3.58
C LEU A 79 15.26 -6.04 -3.96
N PRO A 80 15.60 -5.27 -5.01
CA PRO A 80 14.75 -4.20 -5.53
C PRO A 80 13.32 -4.65 -5.86
N ASP A 81 13.17 -5.78 -6.56
CA ASP A 81 11.86 -6.33 -6.92
C ASP A 81 11.03 -6.70 -5.69
N LYS A 82 11.69 -7.30 -4.69
CA LYS A 82 11.07 -7.61 -3.39
C LYS A 82 10.59 -6.34 -2.68
N TRP A 83 11.38 -5.28 -2.67
CA TRP A 83 10.99 -4.04 -2.01
C TRP A 83 9.87 -3.32 -2.77
N GLN A 84 9.91 -3.34 -4.10
CA GLN A 84 8.85 -2.81 -4.94
C GLN A 84 7.52 -3.55 -4.72
N SER A 85 7.58 -4.88 -4.60
CA SER A 85 6.40 -5.69 -4.25
C SER A 85 5.85 -5.32 -2.86
N GLY A 86 6.74 -4.98 -1.92
CA GLY A 86 6.38 -4.44 -0.61
C GLY A 86 5.62 -3.11 -0.70
N ILE A 87 6.14 -2.17 -1.50
CA ILE A 87 5.50 -0.87 -1.78
C ILE A 87 4.11 -1.09 -2.38
N ASN A 88 3.98 -1.94 -3.39
CA ASN A 88 2.70 -2.19 -4.06
C ASN A 88 1.65 -2.72 -3.06
N ARG A 89 2.02 -3.70 -2.23
CA ARG A 89 1.14 -4.24 -1.19
C ARG A 89 0.73 -3.18 -0.16
N GLN A 90 1.68 -2.37 0.29
CA GLN A 90 1.44 -1.30 1.25
C GLN A 90 0.53 -0.21 0.68
N SER A 91 0.73 0.16 -0.58
CA SER A 91 -0.13 1.11 -1.29
C SER A 91 -1.58 0.59 -1.38
N GLU A 92 -1.78 -0.68 -1.71
CA GLU A 92 -3.12 -1.30 -1.71
C GLU A 92 -3.77 -1.23 -0.31
N GLN A 93 -3.01 -1.57 0.74
CA GLN A 93 -3.50 -1.49 2.12
C GLN A 93 -3.83 -0.05 2.55
N LYS A 94 -3.04 0.93 2.11
CA LYS A 94 -3.33 2.36 2.34
C LYS A 94 -4.65 2.75 1.68
N THR A 95 -4.88 2.38 0.42
CA THR A 95 -6.13 2.64 -0.29
C THR A 95 -7.33 2.04 0.44
N ILE A 96 -7.18 0.85 1.04
CA ILE A 96 -8.23 0.25 1.88
C ILE A 96 -8.54 1.11 3.10
N LEU A 97 -7.52 1.60 3.81
CA LEU A 97 -7.72 2.45 4.99
C LEU A 97 -8.34 3.81 4.64
N GLU A 98 -7.91 4.41 3.53
CA GLU A 98 -8.50 5.65 3.00
C GLU A 98 -9.96 5.44 2.59
N GLY A 99 -10.28 4.32 1.96
CA GLY A 99 -11.66 3.93 1.63
C GLY A 99 -12.55 3.76 2.87
N LEU A 100 -12.02 3.17 3.95
CA LEU A 100 -12.73 3.07 5.23
C LEU A 100 -13.04 4.43 5.85
N LEU A 101 -12.09 5.37 5.84
CA LEU A 101 -12.34 6.74 6.33
C LEU A 101 -13.38 7.46 5.48
N LYS A 102 -13.26 7.35 4.15
CA LYS A 102 -14.22 7.94 3.21
C LYS A 102 -15.63 7.40 3.41
N GLU A 103 -15.78 6.09 3.63
CA GLU A 103 -17.07 5.46 3.94
C GLU A 103 -17.68 5.99 5.25
N ARG A 104 -16.85 6.37 6.21
CA ARG A 104 -17.27 7.00 7.47
C ARG A 104 -17.52 8.51 7.36
N GLY A 105 -17.37 9.09 6.16
CA GLY A 105 -17.56 10.52 5.91
C GLY A 105 -16.38 11.41 6.32
N LEU A 106 -15.17 10.84 6.38
CA LEU A 106 -13.92 11.50 6.80
C LEU A 106 -12.90 11.69 5.67
#